data_AF-A0AAW4Q5B6-F1
#
_entry.id   AF-A0AAW4Q5B6-F1
#
_cell.length_a   1.000
_cell.length_b   1.000
_cell.length_c   1.000
_cell.angle_alpha   90.00
_cell.angle_beta   90.00
_cell.angle_gamma   90.00
#
_symmetry.space_group_name_H-M   'P 1'
#
loop_
_entity.id
_entity.type
_entity.pdbx_description
1 polymer ?
#
loop_
_entity_poly.entity_id
_entity_poly.type
_entity_poly.pdbx_seq_one_letter_code
_entity_poly.pdbx_strand_id
1 'polypeptide(L)'
;MLRFGEALRLTAEETERLQTISGRRVTPKSVDEYNNALLKTAEHYRLLAAQEGSADAELLARLAEGELIQTEPGFKSKSDPGEQKS
;
A
#
# COMPACT_ATOMS: atom_id res chain seq x y z
N MET A 1 18.68 -5.83 -2.27
CA MET A 1 18.93 -5.42 -0.87
C MET A 1 17.67 -4.79 -0.34
N LEU A 2 17.06 -5.36 0.70
CA LEU A 2 15.86 -4.83 1.34
C LEU A 2 16.26 -3.64 2.22
N ARG A 3 15.81 -2.42 1.89
CA ARG A 3 15.91 -1.27 2.78
C ARG A 3 14.78 -1.33 3.79
N PHE A 4 14.88 -2.27 4.74
CA PHE A 4 14.07 -2.24 5.96
C PHE A 4 14.46 -1.00 6.75
N GLY A 5 13.49 -0.10 7.01
CA GLY A 5 13.67 0.99 7.97
C GLY A 5 13.73 2.40 7.39
N GLU A 6 13.08 2.69 6.26
CA GLU A 6 12.81 4.09 5.92
C GLU A 6 11.83 4.67 6.94
N ALA A 7 12.29 5.64 7.72
CA ALA A 7 11.48 6.33 8.71
C ALA A 7 10.37 7.08 7.96
N LEU A 8 9.13 6.62 8.13
CA LEU A 8 7.99 7.21 7.46
C LEU A 8 7.62 8.51 8.17
N ARG A 9 7.57 9.60 7.40
CA ARG A 9 7.07 10.90 7.87
C ARG A 9 5.81 11.23 7.10
N LEU A 10 4.67 10.88 7.68
CA LEU A 10 3.37 11.27 7.18
C LEU A 10 3.08 12.74 7.55
N THR A 11 2.49 13.46 6.62
CA THR A 11 1.79 14.71 6.89
C THR A 11 0.53 14.45 7.74
N ALA A 12 -0.07 15.53 8.26
CA ALA A 12 -1.33 15.43 9.00
C ALA A 12 -2.45 14.84 8.15
N GLU A 13 -2.52 15.23 6.87
CA GLU A 13 -3.54 14.75 5.92
C GLU A 13 -3.36 13.26 5.62
N GLU A 14 -2.13 12.80 5.36
CA GLU A 14 -1.85 11.37 5.11
C GLU A 14 -2.12 10.52 6.36
N THR A 15 -1.85 11.08 7.54
CA THR A 15 -2.20 10.43 8.81
C THR A 15 -3.71 10.31 8.96
N GLU A 16 -4.46 11.39 8.77
CA GLU A 16 -5.92 11.39 8.86
C GLU A 16 -6.55 10.41 7.86
N ARG A 17 -6.03 10.37 6.64
CA ARG A 17 -6.47 9.43 5.61
C ARG A 17 -6.25 7.98 6.03
N LEU A 18 -5.06 7.64 6.52
CA LEU A 18 -4.78 6.30 7.03
C LEU A 18 -5.73 5.92 8.18
N GLN A 19 -5.98 6.85 9.11
CA GLN A 19 -6.86 6.60 10.25
C GLN A 19 -8.32 6.42 9.80
N THR A 20 -8.76 7.18 8.80
CA THR A 20 -10.10 7.07 8.21
C THR A 20 -10.29 5.72 7.54
N ILE A 21 -9.33 5.27 6.72
CA ILE A 21 -9.44 4.03 5.96
C ILE A 21 -9.26 2.81 6.88
N SER A 22 -8.28 2.84 7.77
CA SER A 22 -7.96 1.68 8.60
C SER A 22 -8.73 1.60 9.92
N GLY A 23 -9.40 2.68 10.33
CA GLY A 23 -10.03 2.81 11.65
C GLY A 23 -9.04 2.85 12.82
N ARG A 24 -7.72 2.81 12.57
CA ARG A 24 -6.68 2.78 13.60
C ARG A 24 -6.27 4.19 13.96
N ARG A 25 -6.06 4.47 15.24
CA ARG A 25 -5.53 5.78 15.74
C ARG A 25 -4.02 5.82 15.90
N VAL A 26 -3.31 4.85 15.31
CA VAL A 26 -1.85 4.71 15.47
C VAL A 26 -1.16 5.26 14.23
N THR A 27 -0.17 6.13 14.44
CA THR A 27 0.69 6.62 13.36
C THR A 27 1.84 5.62 13.13
N PRO A 28 1.93 5.01 11.94
CA PRO A 28 3.03 4.10 11.61
C PRO A 28 4.35 4.85 11.54
N LYS A 29 5.42 4.18 11.96
CA LYS A 29 6.78 4.75 12.01
C LYS A 29 7.63 4.37 10.81
N SER A 30 7.19 3.40 10.02
CA SER A 30 7.88 2.91 8.83
C SER A 30 6.89 2.63 7.71
N VAL A 31 7.42 2.60 6.48
CA VAL A 31 6.67 2.22 5.28
C VAL A 31 6.10 0.81 5.42
N ASP A 32 6.84 -0.12 6.06
CA ASP A 32 6.38 -1.48 6.29
C ASP A 32 5.18 -1.52 7.24
N GLU A 33 5.21 -0.76 8.34
CA GLU A 33 4.08 -0.67 9.27
C GLU A 33 2.84 -0.08 8.59
N TYR A 34 3.04 0.95 7.77
CA TYR A 34 1.99 1.61 7.00
C TYR A 34 1.35 0.66 5.98
N ASN A 35 2.15 0.04 5.12
CA ASN A 35 1.67 -0.90 4.11
C ASN A 35 1.02 -2.13 4.75
N ASN A 36 1.57 -2.65 5.85
CA ASN A 36 0.95 -3.76 6.58
C ASN A 36 -0.43 -3.39 7.16
N ALA A 37 -0.58 -2.17 7.66
CA ALA A 37 -1.86 -1.68 8.14
C ALA A 37 -2.90 -1.64 7.01
N LEU A 38 -2.54 -1.05 5.87
CA LEU A 38 -3.42 -0.97 4.70
C LEU A 38 -3.76 -2.34 4.11
N LEU A 39 -2.78 -3.26 4.02
CA LEU A 39 -3.03 -4.63 3.52
C LEU A 39 -4.03 -5.39 4.41
N LYS A 40 -3.89 -5.29 5.73
CA LYS A 40 -4.84 -5.91 6.68
C LYS A 40 -6.23 -5.28 6.57
N THR A 41 -6.30 -3.97 6.38
CA THR A 41 -7.57 -3.26 6.16
C THR A 41 -8.22 -3.70 4.85
N ALA A 42 -7.46 -3.78 3.76
CA ALA A 42 -7.96 -4.27 2.48
C ALA A 42 -8.50 -5.71 2.60
N GLU A 43 -7.72 -6.61 3.21
CA GLU A 43 -8.14 -7.99 3.46
C GLU A 43 -9.45 -8.05 4.26
N HIS A 44 -9.55 -7.29 5.35
CA HIS A 44 -10.77 -7.22 6.16
C HIS A 44 -11.98 -6.83 5.32
N TYR A 45 -11.88 -5.77 4.52
CA TYR A 45 -12.99 -5.31 3.69
C TYR A 45 -13.30 -6.23 2.52
N ARG A 46 -12.31 -6.91 1.91
CA ARG A 46 -12.60 -7.95 0.92
C ARG A 46 -13.38 -9.12 1.52
N LEU A 47 -13.01 -9.55 2.72
CA LEU A 47 -13.74 -10.60 3.43
C LEU A 47 -15.17 -10.18 3.76
N LEU A 48 -15.37 -8.92 4.15
CA LEU A 48 -16.69 -8.35 4.41
C LEU A 48 -17.52 -8.30 3.11
N ALA A 49 -16.93 -7.82 2.01
CA ALA A 49 -17.56 -7.78 0.70
C ALA A 49 -17.98 -9.18 0.22
N ALA A 50 -17.13 -10.19 0.43
CA ALA A 50 -17.42 -11.57 0.05
C ALA A 50 -18.55 -12.21 0.88
N GLN A 51 -18.65 -11.85 2.17
CA GLN A 51 -19.67 -12.38 3.07
C GLN A 51 -21.03 -11.71 2.88
N GLU A 52 -21.04 -10.39 2.67
CA GLU A 52 -22.26 -9.59 2.68
C GLU A 52 -22.69 -9.13 1.28
N GLY A 53 -21.87 -9.35 0.25
CA GLY A 53 -22.09 -8.78 -1.08
C GLY A 53 -21.99 -7.26 -1.09
N SER A 54 -21.23 -6.69 -0.15
CA SER A 54 -21.15 -5.23 0.07
C SER A 54 -20.22 -4.56 -0.94
N ALA A 55 -20.81 -3.77 -1.85
CA ALA A 55 -20.06 -2.94 -2.81
C ALA A 55 -19.24 -1.85 -2.09
N ASP A 56 -19.75 -1.32 -0.98
CA ASP A 56 -19.03 -0.33 -0.16
C ASP A 56 -17.78 -0.95 0.46
N ALA A 57 -17.87 -2.19 0.95
CA ALA A 57 -16.71 -2.91 1.46
C ALA A 57 -15.69 -3.18 0.32
N GLU A 58 -16.16 -3.54 -0.88
CA GLU A 58 -15.26 -3.71 -2.03
C GLU A 58 -14.54 -2.40 -2.39
N LEU A 59 -15.24 -1.26 -2.36
CA LEU A 59 -14.65 0.05 -2.58
C LEU A 59 -13.59 0.37 -1.52
N LEU A 60 -13.89 0.14 -0.24
CA LEU A 60 -12.95 0.38 0.86
C LEU A 60 -11.69 -0.51 0.75
N ALA A 61 -11.84 -1.74 0.30
CA ALA A 61 -10.69 -2.62 0.03
C ALA A 61 -9.78 -2.04 -1.06
N ARG A 62 -10.38 -1.59 -2.17
CA ARG A 62 -9.64 -0.97 -3.29
C ARG A 62 -8.97 0.34 -2.88
N LEU A 63 -9.62 1.16 -2.07
CA LEU A 63 -9.05 2.39 -1.52
C LEU A 63 -7.83 2.07 -0.64
N ALA A 64 -7.94 1.10 0.27
CA ALA A 64 -6.82 0.69 1.11
C ALA A 64 -5.63 0.17 0.28
N GLU A 65 -5.87 -0.56 -0.81
CA GLU A 65 -4.81 -1.01 -1.72
C GLU A 65 -4.18 0.15 -2.53
N GLY A 66 -4.99 1.11 -2.96
CA GLY A 66 -4.53 2.26 -3.75
C GLY A 66 -3.61 3.20 -2.97
N GLU A 67 -3.68 3.17 -1.64
CA GLU A 67 -2.84 3.98 -0.75
C GLU A 67 -1.50 3.31 -0.42
N LEU A 68 -1.25 2.06 -0.87
CA LEU A 68 0.01 1.38 -0.62
C LEU A 68 1.19 2.15 -1.22
N ILE A 69 2.18 2.43 -0.40
CA ILE A 69 3.43 3.06 -0.84
C ILE A 69 4.20 2.00 -1.63
N GLN A 70 4.29 2.20 -2.94
CA GLN A 70 5.18 1.42 -3.79
C GLN A 70 6.61 1.89 -3.52
N THR A 71 7.34 1.17 -2.67
CA THR A 71 8.79 1.21 -2.73
C THR A 71 9.18 0.64 -4.08
N GLU A 72 10.02 1.36 -4.83
CA GLU A 72 10.25 1.19 -6.27
C GLU A 72 10.12 -0.27 -6.77
N PRO A 73 9.53 -0.49 -7.96
CA PRO A 73 9.68 -1.78 -8.61
C PRO A 73 11.18 -1.99 -8.74
N GLY A 74 11.71 -3.09 -8.19
CA GLY A 74 13.12 -3.42 -8.34
C GLY A 74 13.48 -3.19 -9.80
N PHE A 75 14.39 -2.24 -10.04
CA PHE A 75 14.90 -1.87 -11.36
C PHE A 75 15.30 -3.18 -12.04
N LYS A 76 14.38 -3.77 -12.81
CA LYS A 76 14.76 -4.62 -13.91
C LYS A 76 15.35 -3.62 -14.88
N SER A 77 16.65 -3.41 -14.75
CA SER A 77 17.49 -3.06 -15.88
C SER A 77 17.05 -3.98 -17.00
N LYS A 78 16.19 -3.46 -17.89
CA LYS A 78 16.24 -3.89 -19.27
C LYS A 78 17.62 -3.42 -19.71
N SER A 79 18.61 -4.29 -19.55
CA SER A 79 19.78 -4.22 -20.41
C SER A 79 19.23 -4.28 -21.81
N ASP A 80 19.29 -3.15 -22.50
CA ASP A 80 19.07 -3.01 -23.93
C ASP A 80 19.66 -4.23 -24.67
N PRO A 81 18.88 -5.00 -25.46
CA PRO A 81 19.45 -5.75 -26.56
C PRO A 81 19.54 -4.78 -27.75
N GLY A 82 20.42 -3.80 -27.61
CA GLY A 82 20.68 -2.74 -28.57
C GLY A 82 22.04 -2.84 -29.24
N GLU A 83 22.57 -4.05 -29.42
CA GLU A 83 23.79 -4.27 -30.21
C GLU A 83 23.55 -5.35 -31.26
N GLN A 84 22.95 -4.94 -32.37
CA GLN A 84 23.09 -5.64 -33.63
C GLN A 84 23.06 -4.61 -34.77
N LYS A 85 24.25 -4.11 -35.11
CA LYS A 85 24.63 -3.62 -36.44
C LYS A 85 26.10 -3.23 -36.47
N SER A 86 26.94 -4.12 -37.01
CA SER A 86 27.93 -3.83 -38.06
C SER A 86 28.49 -5.16 -38.58
#